data_AF-A0A117LYA7-F1
#
_entry.id   AF-A0A117LYA7-F1
#
_cell.length_a   1.000
_cell.length_b   1.000
_cell.length_c   1.000
_cell.angle_alpha   90.00
_cell.angle_beta   90.00
_cell.angle_gamma   90.00
#
_symmetry.space_group_name_H-M   'P 1'
#
loop_
_entity.id
_entity.type
_entity.pdbx_description
1 polymer ?
#
loop_
_entity_poly.entity_id
_entity_poly.type
_entity_poly.pdbx_seq_one_letter_code
_entity_poly.pdbx_strand_id
1 'polypeptide(L)'
;MTIIQTSIDRLVSLIELLIMARIIMSYIPSLRTSRFYEIIFQFTEPILYPLRELLFKIGLNKGMIDFSPIAAFLLLSIIRNLILSIL
;
A
#
# COMPACT_ATOMS: atom_id res chain seq x y z
N MET A 1 5.92 -16.01 -21.93
CA MET A 1 5.65 -14.70 -21.29
C MET A 1 4.93 -14.82 -19.94
N THR A 2 4.90 -15.99 -19.28
CA THR A 2 4.13 -16.18 -18.04
C THR A 2 4.92 -15.87 -16.76
N ILE A 3 6.24 -16.10 -16.76
CA ILE A 3 7.07 -15.92 -15.56
C ILE A 3 7.10 -14.44 -15.14
N ILE A 4 7.35 -13.52 -16.08
CA ILE A 4 7.42 -12.08 -15.79
C ILE A 4 6.08 -11.56 -15.28
N GLN A 5 4.98 -11.87 -15.97
CA GLN A 5 3.63 -11.53 -15.55
C GLN A 5 3.32 -12.05 -14.13
N THR A 6 3.63 -13.32 -13.86
CA THR A 6 3.43 -13.93 -12.53
C THR A 6 4.29 -13.26 -11.46
N SER A 7 5.54 -12.93 -11.76
CA SER A 7 6.43 -12.22 -10.81
C SER A 7 5.89 -10.85 -10.45
N ILE A 8 5.37 -10.10 -11.43
CA ILE A 8 4.77 -8.78 -11.21
C ILE A 8 3.49 -8.90 -10.38
N ASP A 9 2.62 -9.84 -10.72
CA ASP A 9 1.39 -10.10 -9.98
C ASP A 9 1.67 -10.46 -8.51
N ARG A 10 2.65 -11.34 -8.28
CA ARG A 10 3.09 -11.74 -6.93
C ARG A 10 3.71 -10.59 -6.16
N LEU A 11 4.51 -9.74 -6.81
CA LEU A 11 5.12 -8.57 -6.17
C LEU A 11 4.05 -7.56 -5.74
N VAL A 12 3.10 -7.24 -6.62
CA VAL A 12 2.00 -6.33 -6.28
C VAL A 12 1.17 -6.91 -5.14
N SER A 13 0.81 -8.20 -5.21
CA SER A 13 0.07 -8.88 -4.14
C SER A 13 0.81 -8.87 -2.80
N LEU A 14 2.14 -8.98 -2.81
CA LEU A 14 2.96 -8.87 -1.60
C LEU A 14 2.90 -7.46 -1.01
N ILE A 15 2.97 -6.42 -1.84
CA ILE A 15 2.85 -5.02 -1.39
C ILE A 15 1.44 -4.79 -0.81
N GLU A 16 0.40 -5.25 -1.48
CA GLU A 16 -0.99 -5.19 -0.99
C GLU A 16 -1.13 -5.87 0.38
N LEU A 17 -0.49 -7.03 0.57
CA LEU A 17 -0.45 -7.74 1.85
C LEU A 17 0.27 -6.94 2.94
N LEU A 18 1.41 -6.31 2.63
CA LEU A 18 2.13 -5.47 3.59
C LEU A 18 1.31 -4.24 4.03
N ILE A 19 0.61 -3.61 3.08
CA ILE A 19 -0.31 -2.50 3.38
C ILE A 19 -1.44 -2.99 4.29
N MET A 20 -2.04 -4.15 3.99
CA MET A 20 -3.07 -4.73 4.84
C MET A 20 -2.55 -5.03 6.25
N ALA A 21 -1.37 -5.64 6.37
CA ALA A 21 -0.73 -5.91 7.64
C ALA A 21 -0.49 -4.62 8.43
N ARG A 22 -0.01 -3.55 7.78
CA ARG A 22 0.15 -2.22 8.40
C ARG A 22 -1.15 -1.69 8.97
N ILE A 23 -2.25 -1.79 8.22
CA ILE A 23 -3.57 -1.35 8.68
C ILE A 23 -3.94 -2.11 9.95
N ILE A 24 -3.93 -3.44 9.93
CA ILE A 24 -4.28 -4.29 11.08
C ILE A 24 -3.41 -3.95 12.30
N MET A 25 -2.10 -3.87 12.11
CA MET A 25 -1.16 -3.55 13.19
C MET A 25 -1.35 -2.13 13.74
N SER A 26 -1.81 -1.18 12.93
CA SER A 26 -2.04 0.20 13.37
C SER A 26 -3.19 0.34 14.38
N TYR A 27 -4.13 -0.62 14.38
CA TYR A 27 -5.24 -0.68 15.35
C TYR A 27 -4.83 -1.28 16.69
N ILE A 28 -3.70 -2.00 16.76
CA ILE A 28 -3.25 -2.69 17.97
C ILE A 28 -2.06 -1.91 18.55
N PRO A 29 -2.22 -1.18 19.68
CA PRO A 29 -1.18 -0.28 20.18
C PRO A 29 0.16 -0.95 20.48
N SER A 30 0.16 -2.18 20.99
CA SER A 30 1.36 -2.95 21.30
C SER A 30 2.15 -3.36 20.04
N LEU A 31 1.49 -3.49 18.89
CA LEU A 31 2.15 -3.84 17.63
C LEU A 31 2.80 -2.62 16.97
N ARG A 32 2.24 -1.42 17.17
CA ARG A 32 2.78 -0.17 16.58
C ARG A 32 4.21 0.17 17.01
N THR A 33 4.61 -0.25 18.21
CA THR A 33 5.97 -0.02 18.73
C THR A 33 6.92 -1.19 18.47
N SER A 34 6.44 -2.25 17.79
CA SER A 34 7.27 -3.40 17.46
C SER A 34 8.22 -3.11 16.29
N ARG A 35 9.41 -3.72 16.33
CA ARG A 35 10.36 -3.68 15.20
C ARG A 35 9.75 -4.23 13.90
N PHE A 36 8.80 -5.15 14.00
CA PHE A 36 8.10 -5.70 12.85
C PHE A 36 7.20 -4.66 12.16
N TYR A 37 6.52 -3.82 12.94
CA TYR A 37 5.74 -2.71 12.39
C TYR A 37 6.64 -1.70 11.68
N GLU A 38 7.79 -1.38 12.26
CA GLU A 38 8.75 -0.45 11.65
C GLU A 38 9.23 -0.94 10.27
N ILE A 39 9.54 -2.24 10.15
CA ILE A 39 9.92 -2.84 8.87
C ILE A 39 8.78 -2.69 7.84
N ILE A 40 7.55 -3.09 8.21
CA ILE A 40 6.39 -2.95 7.31
C ILE A 40 6.15 -1.49 6.93
N PHE A 41 6.27 -0.57 7.90
CA PHE A 41 6.15 0.86 7.67
C PHE A 41 7.16 1.32 6.63
N GLN A 42 8.45 0.98 6.77
CA GLN A 42 9.50 1.38 5.84
C GLN A 42 9.26 0.85 4.41
N PHE A 43 8.73 -0.36 4.24
CA PHE A 43 8.41 -0.91 2.92
C PHE A 43 7.17 -0.27 2.28
N THR A 44 6.19 0.15 3.09
CA THR A 44 4.90 0.67 2.59
C THR A 44 4.85 2.19 2.49
N GLU A 45 5.66 2.92 3.26
CA GLU A 45 5.64 4.39 3.30
C GLU A 45 6.00 5.06 1.97
N PRO A 46 6.95 4.57 1.15
CA PRO A 46 7.22 5.14 -0.18
C PRO A 46 5.98 5.19 -1.09
N ILE A 47 5.00 4.30 -0.87
CA ILE A 47 3.73 4.25 -1.63
C ILE A 47 2.65 5.07 -0.91
N LEU A 48 2.52 4.89 0.42
CA LEU A 48 1.44 5.50 1.18
C LEU A 48 1.64 7.00 1.43
N TYR A 49 2.89 7.47 1.60
CA TYR A 49 3.17 8.88 1.87
C TYR A 49 2.75 9.80 0.72
N PRO A 50 3.15 9.57 -0.56
CA PRO A 50 2.70 10.40 -1.67
C PRO A 50 1.18 10.41 -1.84
N LEU A 51 0.54 9.25 -1.63
CA LEU A 51 -0.92 9.14 -1.66
C LEU A 51 -1.58 9.93 -0.52
N ARG A 52 -1.04 9.85 0.70
CA ARG A 52 -1.52 10.61 1.85
C ARG A 52 -1.44 12.11 1.57
N GLU A 53 -0.32 12.58 1.03
CA GLU A 53 -0.11 13.99 0.68
C GLU A 53 -1.07 14.45 -0.43
N LEU A 54 -1.26 13.62 -1.47
CA LEU A 54 -2.20 13.90 -2.55
C LEU A 54 -3.64 13.99 -2.03
N LEU A 55 -4.08 13.02 -1.24
CA LEU A 55 -5.42 12.99 -0.66
C LEU A 55 -5.66 14.16 0.30
N PHE A 56 -4.64 14.59 1.03
CA PHE A 56 -4.71 15.79 1.87
C PHE A 56 -4.93 17.04 1.03
N LYS A 57 -4.18 17.21 -0.06
CA LYS A 57 -4.30 18.35 -0.99
C LYS A 57 -5.68 18.46 -1.62
N ILE A 58 -6.31 17.35 -1.99
CA ILE A 58 -7.67 17.32 -2.56
C ILE A 58 -8.78 17.30 -1.50
N GLY A 59 -8.42 17.36 -0.22
CA GLY A 59 -9.36 17.45 0.89
C GLY A 59 -10.05 16.15 1.32
N LEU A 60 -9.62 15.00 0.80
CA LEU A 60 -10.16 13.69 1.17
C LEU A 60 -9.49 13.11 2.43
N ASN A 61 -8.35 13.65 2.86
CA ASN A 61 -7.61 13.17 4.05
C ASN A 61 -7.43 14.26 5.12
N LYS A 62 -8.50 15.00 5.43
CA LYS A 62 -8.51 16.09 6.43
C LYS A 62 -8.91 15.63 7.85
N GLY A 63 -9.32 14.37 8.00
CA GLY A 63 -9.81 13.80 9.26
C GLY A 63 -8.80 12.86 9.92
N MET A 64 -9.24 12.16 10.97
CA MET A 64 -8.43 11.18 11.71
C MET A 64 -8.25 9.85 10.97
N ILE A 65 -9.01 9.63 9.89
CA ILE A 65 -9.00 8.38 9.12
C ILE A 65 -8.07 8.56 7.93
N ASP A 66 -7.02 7.74 7.87
CA ASP A 66 -6.10 7.71 6.73
C ASP A 66 -6.69 6.89 5.58
N PHE A 67 -7.17 7.57 4.53
CA PHE A 67 -7.69 6.93 3.32
C PHE A 67 -6.59 6.49 2.34
N SER A 68 -5.31 6.80 2.62
CA SER A 68 -4.19 6.41 1.74
C SER A 68 -4.09 4.91 1.45
N PRO A 69 -4.40 3.98 2.37
CA PRO A 69 -4.33 2.55 2.04
C PRO A 69 -5.36 2.12 1.00
N ILE A 70 -6.57 2.68 1.04
CA ILE A 70 -7.61 2.41 0.03
C ILE A 70 -7.16 2.93 -1.34
N ALA A 71 -6.64 4.16 -1.39
CA ALA A 71 -6.08 4.71 -2.61
C ALA A 71 -4.89 3.89 -3.13
N ALA A 72 -4.10 3.31 -2.24
CA ALA A 72 -2.97 2.45 -2.61
C ALA A 72 -3.43 1.14 -3.25
N PHE A 73 -4.42 0.44 -2.68
CA PHE A 73 -4.99 -0.76 -3.31
C PHE A 73 -5.55 -0.46 -4.70
N LEU A 74 -6.25 0.66 -4.86
CA LEU A 74 -6.77 1.09 -6.16
C LEU A 74 -5.65 1.36 -7.16
N LEU A 75 -4.65 2.17 -6.77
CA LEU A 75 -3.52 2.53 -7.61
C LEU A 75 -2.71 1.30 -8.03
N LEU A 76 -2.40 0.41 -7.08
CA LEU A 76 -1.66 -0.83 -7.33
C LEU A 76 -2.42 -1.75 -8.29
N SER A 77 -3.74 -1.88 -8.15
CA SER A 77 -4.56 -2.65 -9.07
C SER A 77 -4.55 -2.07 -10.50
N ILE A 78 -4.67 -0.75 -10.63
CA ILE A 78 -4.58 -0.07 -11.94
C ILE A 78 -3.20 -0.30 -12.57
N ILE A 79 -2.13 -0.09 -11.81
CA ILE A 79 -0.75 -0.30 -12.28
C ILE A 79 -0.54 -1.75 -12.70
N ARG A 80 -0.96 -2.72 -11.89
CA ARG A 80 -0.88 -4.15 -12.20
C ARG A 80 -1.56 -4.46 -13.53
N ASN A 81 -2.82 -4.06 -13.68
CA ASN A 81 -3.60 -4.37 -14.89
C ASN A 81 -3.01 -3.70 -16.14
N LEU A 82 -2.51 -2.46 -16.01
CA LEU A 82 -1.85 -1.76 -17.11
C LEU A 82 -0.56 -2.48 -17.54
N ILE A 83 0.29 -2.87 -16.58
CA ILE A 83 1.53 -3.58 -16.87
C ILE A 83 1.26 -4.94 -17.51
N LEU A 84 0.32 -5.71 -16.96
CA LEU A 84 -0.06 -7.03 -17.49
C LEU A 84 -0.75 -6.96 -18.86
N SER A 85 -1.37 -5.83 -19.20
CA SER A 85 -1.97 -5.63 -20.53
C SER A 85 -0.94 -5.33 -21.62
N ILE A 86 0.25 -4.85 -21.26
CA ILE A 86 1.31 -4.46 -22.20
C ILE A 86 2.32 -5.60 -22.41
N LEU A 87 2.53 -6.44 -21.39
CA LEU A 87 3.39 -7.62 -21.40
C LEU A 87 2.64 -8.84 -21.92
#